data_AF-A0A9C9FBA4-F1
#
_entry.id   AF-A0A9C9FBA4-F1
#
_cell.length_a   1.000
_cell.length_b   1.000
_cell.length_c   1.000
_cell.angle_alpha   90.00
_cell.angle_beta   90.00
_cell.angle_gamma   90.00
#
_symmetry.space_group_name_H-M   'P 1'
#
loop_
_entity.id
_entity.type
_entity.pdbx_description
1 polymer ?
#
loop_
_entity_poly.entity_id
_entity_poly.type
_entity_poly.pdbx_seq_one_letter_code
_entity_poly.pdbx_strand_id
1 'polypeptide(L)'
;MRAIFILLIISLSLLMPLRIMAEESDYVEYTVKKGDTLWDITGGKLTDPFMWPNVWKENPKVKNPDLIFPGQRLRLPRYMLQKQIDIRLPEEKAVRKERPVPVKKIEEQAITILPRKSFVVKADMLAAIGYIDKEIPGVGKILSTPDGRTIIGKDDDAYIKLYNNAVPEKGRKFYAVRSLGMIKHPSTGKVLGNLIEVTGVIEVEGQEAGFTKVKVIKSFIEIQTGDPIDKYYPIES
;
A
#
# COMPACT_ATOMS: atom_id res chain seq x y z
N MET A 1 -48.65 33.55 -57.51
CA MET A 1 -47.29 33.04 -57.20
C MET A 1 -46.65 33.62 -55.93
N ARG A 2 -46.92 34.88 -55.54
CA ARG A 2 -46.35 35.50 -54.32
C ARG A 2 -46.81 34.87 -52.99
N ALA A 3 -48.07 34.45 -52.88
CA ALA A 3 -48.63 33.88 -51.64
C ALA A 3 -48.11 32.46 -51.31
N ILE A 4 -47.87 31.64 -52.34
CA ILE A 4 -47.33 30.28 -52.18
C ILE A 4 -45.88 30.34 -51.72
N PHE A 5 -45.12 31.33 -52.20
CA PHE A 5 -43.74 31.56 -51.78
C PHE A 5 -43.64 31.96 -50.30
N ILE A 6 -44.58 32.78 -49.81
CA ILE A 6 -44.62 33.21 -48.41
C ILE A 6 -45.00 32.05 -47.48
N LEU A 7 -45.96 31.21 -47.87
CA LEU A 7 -46.33 29.99 -47.12
C LEU A 7 -45.20 28.97 -47.05
N LEU A 8 -44.38 28.86 -48.10
CA LEU A 8 -43.26 27.93 -48.16
C LEU A 8 -42.07 28.42 -47.32
N ILE A 9 -41.85 29.73 -47.21
CA ILE A 9 -40.85 30.34 -46.32
C ILE A 9 -41.26 30.20 -44.85
N ILE A 10 -42.55 30.32 -44.52
CA ILE A 10 -43.07 30.12 -43.16
C ILE A 10 -43.02 28.63 -42.76
N SER A 11 -43.34 27.72 -43.68
CA SER A 11 -43.20 26.27 -43.48
C SER A 11 -41.74 25.84 -43.26
N LEU A 12 -40.80 26.44 -44.00
CA LEU A 12 -39.36 26.19 -43.85
C LEU A 12 -38.79 26.81 -42.56
N SER A 13 -39.36 27.94 -42.10
CA SER A 13 -39.02 28.56 -40.82
C SER A 13 -39.61 27.83 -39.60
N LEU A 14 -40.65 27.01 -39.79
CA LEU A 14 -41.21 26.14 -38.74
C LEU A 14 -40.49 24.78 -38.62
N LEU A 15 -39.57 24.48 -39.55
CA LEU A 15 -38.82 23.22 -39.64
C LEU A 15 -37.31 23.36 -39.37
N MET A 16 -36.85 24.49 -38.82
CA MET A 16 -35.49 24.62 -38.28
C MET A 16 -35.51 24.64 -36.74
N PRO A 17 -34.57 23.93 -36.09
CA PRO A 17 -34.89 23.12 -34.95
C PRO A 17 -34.75 23.92 -33.66
N LEU A 18 -35.45 23.51 -32.61
CA LEU A 18 -34.92 23.61 -31.25
C LEU A 18 -33.65 22.73 -31.19
N ARG A 19 -32.55 23.19 -31.78
CA ARG A 19 -31.23 22.76 -31.35
C ARG A 19 -30.99 23.48 -30.05
N ILE A 20 -31.55 22.91 -28.98
CA ILE A 20 -31.01 23.11 -27.64
C ILE A 20 -29.52 22.87 -27.82
N MET A 21 -28.72 23.93 -27.71
CA MET A 21 -27.29 23.78 -27.53
C MET A 21 -27.14 23.08 -26.18
N ALA A 22 -27.19 21.75 -26.21
CA ALA A 22 -26.57 20.94 -25.20
C ALA A 22 -25.07 21.22 -25.38
N GLU A 23 -24.62 22.29 -24.74
CA GLU A 23 -23.22 22.44 -24.39
C GLU A 23 -22.87 21.14 -23.68
N GLU A 24 -22.09 20.30 -24.36
CA GLU A 24 -21.64 19.04 -23.82
C GLU A 24 -20.70 19.39 -22.67
N SER A 25 -21.28 19.62 -21.49
CA SER A 25 -20.50 19.99 -20.32
C SER A 25 -19.52 18.88 -20.04
N ASP A 26 -18.22 19.21 -20.06
CA ASP A 26 -17.11 18.31 -19.77
C ASP A 26 -17.13 17.77 -18.32
N TYR A 27 -18.18 18.07 -17.56
CA TYR A 27 -18.39 17.66 -16.18
C TYR A 27 -19.82 17.16 -15.95
N VAL A 28 -19.96 16.25 -14.99
CA VAL A 28 -21.22 15.82 -14.41
C VAL A 28 -21.41 16.57 -13.10
N GLU A 29 -22.52 17.28 -12.94
CA GLU A 29 -22.83 17.97 -11.68
C GLU A 29 -23.43 16.97 -10.67
N TYR A 30 -22.89 16.95 -9.44
CA TYR A 30 -23.36 16.10 -8.35
C TYR A 30 -23.76 16.95 -7.15
N THR A 31 -24.97 16.74 -6.64
CA THR A 31 -25.44 17.38 -5.41
C THR A 31 -25.13 16.48 -4.22
N VAL A 32 -24.27 16.95 -3.32
CA VAL A 32 -23.84 16.25 -2.10
C VAL A 32 -25.05 15.95 -1.23
N LYS A 33 -25.16 14.70 -0.74
CA LYS A 33 -26.18 14.27 0.21
C LYS A 33 -25.60 14.18 1.62
N LYS A 34 -26.48 14.12 2.61
CA LYS A 34 -26.08 13.95 4.02
C LYS A 34 -25.37 12.60 4.20
N GLY A 35 -24.12 12.64 4.63
CA GLY A 35 -23.27 11.47 4.84
C GLY A 35 -22.31 11.15 3.68
N ASP A 36 -22.39 11.86 2.56
CA ASP A 36 -21.45 11.67 1.45
C ASP A 36 -20.05 12.22 1.82
N THR A 37 -19.02 11.51 1.41
CA THR A 37 -17.62 12.00 1.38
C THR A 37 -17.13 12.11 -0.06
N LEU A 38 -16.09 12.90 -0.34
CA LEU A 38 -15.48 12.92 -1.68
C LEU A 38 -15.00 11.53 -2.11
N TRP A 39 -14.57 10.71 -1.14
CA TRP A 39 -14.20 9.31 -1.35
C TRP A 39 -15.40 8.48 -1.85
N ASP A 40 -16.53 8.55 -1.15
CA ASP A 40 -17.74 7.78 -1.52
C ASP A 40 -18.33 8.24 -2.86
N ILE A 41 -18.32 9.56 -3.11
CA ILE A 41 -18.81 10.13 -4.37
C ILE A 41 -17.94 9.66 -5.54
N THR A 42 -16.62 9.67 -5.40
CA THR A 42 -15.71 9.22 -6.46
C THR A 42 -15.75 7.70 -6.64
N GLY A 43 -15.81 6.92 -5.57
CA GLY A 43 -16.01 5.48 -5.65
C GLY A 43 -17.31 5.08 -6.34
N GLY A 44 -18.40 5.81 -6.08
CA GLY A 44 -19.71 5.54 -6.68
C GLY A 44 -19.90 6.09 -8.10
N LYS A 45 -19.29 7.24 -8.44
CA LYS A 45 -19.51 7.93 -9.73
C LYS A 45 -18.36 7.80 -10.73
N LEU A 46 -17.13 7.65 -10.24
CA LEU A 46 -15.92 7.50 -11.05
C LEU A 46 -15.34 6.09 -10.98
N THR A 47 -15.98 5.16 -10.23
CA THR A 47 -15.55 3.77 -10.01
C THR A 47 -14.23 3.63 -9.25
N ASP A 48 -13.45 4.70 -9.13
CA ASP A 48 -12.17 4.77 -8.42
C ASP A 48 -12.23 5.82 -7.30
N PRO A 49 -12.28 5.38 -6.02
CA PRO A 49 -12.25 6.27 -4.88
C PRO A 49 -10.97 7.11 -4.80
N PHE A 50 -9.83 6.66 -5.34
CA PHE A 50 -8.57 7.39 -5.28
C PHE A 50 -8.53 8.63 -6.17
N MET A 51 -9.57 8.87 -6.99
CA MET A 51 -9.68 10.07 -7.81
C MET A 51 -10.18 11.31 -7.05
N TRP A 52 -10.58 11.17 -5.79
CA TRP A 52 -11.06 12.29 -4.97
C TRP A 52 -10.14 13.53 -4.96
N PRO A 53 -8.78 13.43 -4.96
CA PRO A 53 -7.92 14.62 -4.98
C PRO A 53 -8.01 15.38 -6.29
N ASN A 54 -8.23 14.67 -7.41
CA ASN A 54 -8.36 15.27 -8.72
C ASN A 54 -9.71 15.97 -8.86
N VAL A 55 -10.78 15.35 -8.34
CA VAL A 55 -12.10 16.01 -8.24
C VAL A 55 -12.02 17.27 -7.38
N TRP A 56 -11.29 17.24 -6.27
CA TRP A 56 -11.12 18.42 -5.43
C TRP A 56 -10.42 19.58 -6.15
N LYS A 57 -9.37 19.31 -6.93
CA LYS A 57 -8.66 20.34 -7.73
C LYS A 57 -9.57 21.07 -8.70
N GLU A 58 -10.56 20.38 -9.27
CA GLU A 58 -11.51 20.92 -10.25
C GLU A 58 -12.66 21.69 -9.58
N ASN A 59 -12.75 21.66 -8.24
CA ASN A 59 -13.76 22.34 -7.45
C ASN A 59 -13.14 23.37 -6.50
N PRO A 60 -12.58 24.48 -7.02
CA PRO A 60 -11.91 25.50 -6.19
C PRO A 60 -12.82 26.20 -5.17
N LYS A 61 -14.14 26.02 -5.29
CA LYS A 61 -15.13 26.49 -4.30
C LYS A 61 -15.05 25.71 -2.97
N VAL A 62 -14.52 24.48 -3.01
CA VAL A 62 -14.30 23.63 -1.83
C VAL A 62 -12.92 23.96 -1.26
N LYS A 63 -12.87 24.87 -0.27
CA LYS A 63 -11.59 25.28 0.34
C LYS A 63 -10.92 24.15 1.14
N ASN A 64 -11.73 23.29 1.76
CA ASN A 64 -11.26 22.14 2.52
C ASN A 64 -11.95 20.89 1.96
N PRO A 65 -11.21 19.88 1.46
CA PRO A 65 -11.79 18.66 0.89
C PRO A 65 -12.63 17.86 1.89
N ASP A 66 -12.35 17.97 3.19
CA ASP A 66 -13.08 17.27 4.25
C ASP A 66 -14.42 17.96 4.60
N LEU A 67 -14.65 19.18 4.12
CA LEU A 67 -15.84 19.98 4.44
C LEU A 67 -16.74 20.15 3.22
N ILE A 68 -17.44 19.09 2.86
CA ILE A 68 -18.54 19.14 1.88
C ILE A 68 -19.89 19.06 2.61
N PHE A 69 -20.84 19.91 2.21
CA PHE A 69 -22.13 20.03 2.89
C PHE A 69 -23.28 19.49 2.03
N PRO A 70 -24.34 18.94 2.65
CA PRO A 70 -25.53 18.52 1.91
C PRO A 70 -26.14 19.67 1.12
N GLY A 71 -26.49 19.44 -0.14
CA GLY A 71 -27.00 20.46 -1.07
C GLY A 71 -25.91 21.20 -1.86
N GLN A 72 -24.63 21.02 -1.51
CA GLN A 72 -23.51 21.58 -2.27
C GLN A 72 -23.37 20.87 -3.63
N ARG A 73 -23.12 21.65 -4.69
CA ARG A 73 -22.91 21.12 -6.04
C ARG A 73 -21.42 20.97 -6.34
N LEU A 74 -21.04 19.77 -6.76
CA LEU A 74 -19.68 19.40 -7.18
C LEU A 74 -19.66 19.13 -8.68
N ARG A 75 -18.58 19.51 -9.34
CA ARG A 75 -18.30 19.21 -10.75
C ARG A 75 -17.39 17.97 -10.83
N LEU A 76 -17.86 16.91 -11.47
CA LEU A 76 -17.09 15.67 -11.69
C LEU A 76 -16.67 15.60 -13.17
N PRO A 77 -15.39 15.77 -13.52
CA PRO A 77 -14.99 15.81 -14.92
C PRO A 77 -15.23 14.48 -15.65
N ARG A 78 -15.86 14.52 -16.84
CA ARG A 78 -16.21 13.34 -17.62
C ARG A 78 -15.02 12.54 -18.11
N TYR A 79 -13.89 13.19 -18.38
CA TYR A 79 -12.66 12.49 -18.77
C TYR A 79 -12.14 11.53 -17.67
N MET A 80 -12.55 11.74 -16.40
CA MET A 80 -12.24 10.81 -15.31
C MET A 80 -13.19 9.60 -15.27
N LEU A 81 -14.41 9.72 -15.82
CA LEU A 81 -15.33 8.59 -16.00
C LEU A 81 -14.82 7.60 -17.06
N GLN A 82 -14.01 8.07 -18.02
CA GLN A 82 -13.55 7.29 -19.17
C GLN A 82 -12.26 6.50 -18.90
N LYS A 83 -11.60 6.67 -17.74
CA LYS A 83 -10.24 6.17 -17.50
C LYS A 83 -10.19 4.69 -17.10
N GLN A 84 -10.89 3.84 -17.84
CA GLN A 84 -10.54 2.44 -18.02
C GLN A 84 -10.35 2.22 -19.53
N ILE A 85 -9.19 1.69 -19.91
CA ILE A 85 -8.75 1.35 -21.29
C ILE A 85 -8.07 2.51 -22.05
N ASP A 86 -6.82 2.83 -21.68
CA ASP A 86 -5.77 3.05 -22.69
C ASP A 86 -4.39 2.80 -22.06
N ILE A 87 -4.06 1.53 -21.82
CA ILE A 87 -2.64 1.12 -21.71
C ILE A 87 -2.16 0.92 -23.15
N ARG A 88 -1.91 2.03 -23.85
CA ARG A 88 -1.16 1.98 -25.09
C ARG A 88 0.31 1.82 -24.71
N LEU A 89 0.78 0.58 -24.64
CA LEU A 89 2.21 0.31 -24.67
C LEU A 89 2.76 0.93 -25.96
N PRO A 90 3.72 1.87 -25.90
CA PRO A 90 4.35 2.36 -27.10
C PRO A 90 5.11 1.22 -27.78
N GLU A 91 4.78 0.98 -29.04
CA GLU A 91 5.40 -0.01 -29.91
C GLU A 91 6.92 0.11 -29.95
N GLU A 92 7.55 -1.06 -29.92
CA GLU A 92 8.98 -1.32 -30.04
C GLU A 92 9.51 -0.80 -31.40
N LYS A 93 9.98 0.45 -31.43
CA LYS A 93 10.76 0.95 -32.57
C LYS A 93 12.22 0.55 -32.40
N ALA A 94 12.57 -0.50 -33.15
CA ALA A 94 13.85 -0.85 -33.74
C ALA A 94 15.10 -0.11 -33.21
N VAL A 95 15.98 -0.90 -32.59
CA VAL A 95 17.34 -0.57 -32.15
C VAL A 95 18.09 0.22 -33.22
N ARG A 96 18.21 1.54 -33.01
CA ARG A 96 19.12 2.40 -33.75
C ARG A 96 20.48 2.30 -33.08
N LYS A 97 21.45 1.70 -33.77
CA LYS A 97 22.86 1.62 -33.34
C LYS A 97 23.33 2.99 -32.83
N GLU A 98 23.64 3.06 -31.54
CA GLU A 98 24.14 4.26 -30.90
C GLU A 98 25.50 4.64 -31.50
N ARG A 99 25.55 5.81 -32.14
CA ARG A 99 26.81 6.50 -32.36
C ARG A 99 27.23 7.07 -31.01
N PRO A 100 28.52 7.02 -30.63
CA PRO A 100 28.98 7.61 -29.37
C PRO A 100 28.70 9.10 -29.40
N VAL A 101 27.71 9.53 -28.63
CA VAL A 101 27.45 10.95 -28.37
C VAL A 101 28.59 11.43 -27.49
N PRO A 102 29.28 12.53 -27.83
CA PRO A 102 30.26 13.13 -26.94
C PRO A 102 29.56 13.45 -25.61
N VAL A 103 30.04 12.86 -24.52
CA VAL A 103 29.53 13.11 -23.17
C VAL A 103 29.81 14.56 -22.84
N LYS A 104 28.85 15.43 -23.16
CA LYS A 104 28.82 16.79 -22.65
C LYS A 104 28.62 16.63 -21.15
N LYS A 105 29.66 16.97 -20.39
CA LYS A 105 29.68 16.96 -18.92
C LYS A 105 28.34 17.51 -18.43
N ILE A 106 27.48 16.61 -17.97
CA ILE A 106 26.25 16.98 -17.29
C ILE A 106 26.77 17.67 -16.05
N GLU A 107 26.65 18.99 -15.99
CA GLU A 107 26.78 19.68 -14.72
C GLU A 107 25.77 19.02 -13.80
N GLU A 108 26.33 18.33 -12.81
CA GLU A 108 25.65 17.57 -11.79
C GLU A 108 24.85 18.58 -10.97
N GLN A 109 23.70 18.99 -11.51
CA GLN A 109 22.65 19.59 -10.73
C GLN A 109 22.20 18.50 -9.79
N ALA A 110 22.88 18.43 -8.64
CA ALA A 110 22.58 17.54 -7.55
C ALA A 110 21.08 17.62 -7.34
N ILE A 111 20.38 16.53 -7.66
CA ILE A 111 19.01 16.34 -7.21
C ILE A 111 19.15 16.46 -5.69
N THR A 112 18.64 17.56 -5.13
CA THR A 112 18.59 17.71 -3.69
C THR A 112 17.65 16.63 -3.21
N ILE A 113 18.22 15.52 -2.75
CA ILE A 113 17.47 14.46 -2.10
C ILE A 113 16.91 15.12 -0.85
N LEU A 114 15.61 15.47 -0.87
CA LEU A 114 14.94 15.94 0.33
C LEU A 114 15.24 14.89 1.42
N PRO A 115 15.72 15.30 2.61
CA PRO A 115 16.01 14.35 3.66
C PRO A 115 14.75 13.51 3.88
N ARG A 116 14.86 12.19 3.68
CA ARG A 116 13.77 11.25 3.92
C ARG A 116 13.28 11.55 5.33
N LYS A 117 12.00 11.92 5.48
CA LYS A 117 11.45 12.26 6.81
C LYS A 117 11.83 11.12 7.75
N SER A 118 12.55 11.46 8.82
CA SER A 118 12.88 10.49 9.87
C SER A 118 11.58 9.86 10.34
N PHE A 119 11.51 8.53 10.38
CA PHE A 119 10.35 7.85 10.92
C PHE A 119 10.16 8.31 12.37
N VAL A 120 8.92 8.65 12.73
CA VAL A 120 8.56 9.04 14.10
C VAL A 120 8.69 7.83 15.05
N VAL A 121 8.61 6.62 14.49
CA VAL A 121 8.65 5.34 15.19
C VAL A 121 9.93 4.60 14.83
N LYS A 122 10.64 4.07 15.82
CA LYS A 122 11.85 3.27 15.62
C LYS A 122 11.50 1.92 14.98
N ALA A 123 12.36 1.37 14.12
CA ALA A 123 12.18 0.04 13.52
C ALA A 123 11.86 -1.05 14.54
N ASP A 124 12.55 -1.04 15.69
CA ASP A 124 12.35 -2.00 16.76
C ASP A 124 10.93 -1.98 17.33
N MET A 125 10.32 -0.79 17.39
CA MET A 125 8.94 -0.64 17.85
C MET A 125 7.95 -1.12 16.79
N LEU A 126 8.26 -0.96 15.50
CA LEU A 126 7.44 -1.52 14.42
C LEU A 126 7.48 -3.05 14.42
N ALA A 127 8.65 -3.65 14.65
CA ALA A 127 8.80 -5.10 14.75
C ALA A 127 7.98 -5.70 15.90
N ALA A 128 7.94 -5.02 17.04
CA ALA A 128 7.25 -5.48 18.24
C ALA A 128 5.71 -5.50 18.11
N ILE A 129 5.12 -4.74 17.17
CA ILE A 129 3.66 -4.68 16.98
C ILE A 129 3.09 -5.98 16.37
N GLY A 130 3.95 -6.81 15.77
CA GLY A 130 3.53 -8.03 15.10
C GLY A 130 2.74 -7.79 13.81
N TYR A 131 2.26 -8.88 13.23
CA TYR A 131 1.54 -8.88 11.95
C TYR A 131 0.56 -10.06 11.88
N ILE A 132 -0.35 -10.01 10.90
CA ILE A 132 -1.29 -11.09 10.63
C ILE A 132 -0.89 -11.77 9.33
N ASP A 133 -0.67 -13.09 9.37
CA ASP A 133 -0.37 -13.90 8.20
C ASP A 133 -1.20 -15.19 8.20
N LYS A 134 -1.55 -15.71 7.03
CA LYS A 134 -2.28 -16.97 6.90
C LYS A 134 -1.47 -18.17 7.39
N GLU A 135 -0.15 -18.12 7.19
CA GLU A 135 0.76 -19.18 7.59
C GLU A 135 1.53 -18.77 8.84
N ILE A 136 1.83 -19.74 9.72
CA ILE A 136 2.69 -19.50 10.87
C ILE A 136 4.14 -19.61 10.38
N PRO A 137 4.90 -18.51 10.35
CA PRO A 137 6.30 -18.55 9.94
C PRO A 137 7.10 -19.37 10.92
N GLY A 138 8.03 -20.18 10.40
CA GLY A 138 8.82 -21.07 11.21
C GLY A 138 9.79 -21.89 10.39
N VAL A 139 11.08 -21.54 10.48
CA VAL A 139 12.18 -22.37 9.98
C VAL A 139 12.73 -23.31 11.05
N GLY A 140 12.34 -23.10 12.31
CA GLY A 140 12.73 -23.90 13.45
C GLY A 140 12.02 -23.47 14.73
N LYS A 141 12.58 -23.88 15.87
CA LYS A 141 12.12 -23.48 17.20
C LYS A 141 13.25 -23.35 18.20
N ILE A 142 12.98 -22.61 19.27
CA ILE A 142 13.81 -22.58 20.48
C ILE A 142 13.55 -23.87 21.27
N LEU A 143 14.59 -24.62 21.59
CA LEU A 143 14.51 -25.89 22.30
C LEU A 143 14.63 -25.72 23.80
N SER A 144 15.73 -25.12 24.24
CA SER A 144 16.10 -25.03 25.65
C SER A 144 17.16 -23.96 25.85
N THR A 145 17.50 -23.70 27.10
CA THR A 145 18.60 -22.83 27.53
C THR A 145 19.69 -23.68 28.20
N PRO A 146 20.94 -23.18 28.26
CA PRO A 146 22.03 -23.89 28.97
C PRO A 146 21.74 -24.16 30.45
N ASP A 147 20.98 -23.28 31.09
CA ASP A 147 20.65 -23.30 32.51
C ASP A 147 19.22 -23.80 32.81
N GLY A 148 18.48 -24.24 31.79
CA GLY A 148 17.15 -24.85 31.94
C GLY A 148 16.01 -23.87 32.23
N ARG A 149 16.25 -22.56 32.19
CA ARG A 149 15.18 -21.54 32.29
C ARG A 149 14.29 -21.56 31.05
N THR A 150 12.99 -21.33 31.25
CA THR A 150 11.99 -21.28 30.17
C THR A 150 11.78 -19.89 29.60
N ILE A 151 12.13 -18.85 30.37
CA ILE A 151 12.04 -17.44 29.97
C ILE A 151 13.44 -16.95 29.64
N ILE A 152 13.57 -16.30 28.49
CA ILE A 152 14.83 -15.91 27.87
C ILE A 152 14.75 -14.42 27.55
N GLY A 153 15.75 -13.66 28.00
CA GLY A 153 15.86 -12.24 27.77
C GLY A 153 17.01 -11.88 26.84
N LYS A 154 17.28 -10.58 26.71
CA LYS A 154 18.46 -10.08 26.01
C LYS A 154 19.74 -10.58 26.70
N ASP A 155 20.76 -10.87 25.89
CA ASP A 155 22.09 -11.36 26.28
C ASP A 155 22.13 -12.79 26.85
N ASP A 156 20.97 -13.44 27.03
CA ASP A 156 20.88 -14.85 27.36
C ASP A 156 21.27 -15.74 26.16
N ASP A 157 21.74 -16.95 26.48
CA ASP A 157 22.04 -17.99 25.52
C ASP A 157 20.88 -18.99 25.40
N ALA A 158 20.63 -19.49 24.20
CA ALA A 158 19.62 -20.50 23.94
C ALA A 158 20.09 -21.52 22.90
N TYR A 159 19.40 -22.65 22.86
CA TYR A 159 19.57 -23.69 21.85
C TYR A 159 18.39 -23.70 20.90
N ILE A 160 18.68 -23.73 19.60
CA ILE A 160 17.66 -23.82 18.56
C ILE A 160 17.83 -25.08 17.72
N LYS A 161 16.74 -25.46 17.06
CA LYS A 161 16.74 -26.49 16.02
C LYS A 161 15.89 -26.06 14.85
N LEU A 162 16.49 -26.10 13.66
CA LEU A 162 15.78 -25.90 12.40
C LEU A 162 15.01 -27.17 12.02
N TYR A 163 13.81 -27.01 11.44
CA TYR A 163 12.96 -28.13 11.06
C TYR A 163 13.57 -29.00 9.95
N ASN A 164 14.39 -28.39 9.09
CA ASN A 164 15.16 -29.10 8.07
C ASN A 164 16.45 -29.75 8.60
N ASN A 165 16.70 -29.69 9.92
CA ASN A 165 17.95 -30.13 10.56
C ASN A 165 19.23 -29.49 9.98
N ALA A 166 19.12 -28.37 9.27
CA ALA A 166 20.29 -27.65 8.80
C ALA A 166 21.03 -27.00 9.98
N VAL A 167 22.34 -26.88 9.84
CA VAL A 167 23.20 -26.16 10.78
C VAL A 167 23.47 -24.78 10.20
N PRO A 168 22.93 -23.71 10.81
CA PRO A 168 23.20 -22.36 10.35
C PRO A 168 24.64 -21.94 10.69
N GLU A 169 25.22 -21.11 9.83
CA GLU A 169 26.54 -20.52 10.05
C GLU A 169 26.54 -19.51 11.22
N LYS A 170 27.71 -19.33 11.84
CA LYS A 170 27.92 -18.33 12.90
C LYS A 170 27.63 -16.91 12.38
N GLY A 171 26.99 -16.09 13.20
CA GLY A 171 26.57 -14.73 12.88
C GLY A 171 25.23 -14.65 12.13
N ARG A 172 24.65 -15.79 11.73
CA ARG A 172 23.32 -15.80 11.12
C ARG A 172 22.26 -15.41 12.15
N LYS A 173 21.34 -14.54 11.74
CA LYS A 173 20.27 -14.03 12.60
C LYS A 173 18.93 -14.69 12.27
N PHE A 174 18.09 -14.80 13.29
CA PHE A 174 16.70 -15.22 13.19
C PHE A 174 15.82 -14.32 14.06
N TYR A 175 14.55 -14.17 13.66
CA TYR A 175 13.52 -13.64 14.53
C TYR A 175 12.98 -14.76 15.40
N ALA A 176 12.85 -14.53 16.70
CA ALA A 176 11.98 -15.34 17.55
C ALA A 176 10.57 -14.77 17.42
N VAL A 177 9.58 -15.64 17.22
CA VAL A 177 8.19 -15.24 16.97
C VAL A 177 7.24 -16.06 17.81
N ARG A 178 6.05 -15.51 18.09
CA ARG A 178 4.98 -16.20 18.81
C ARG A 178 3.66 -16.05 18.07
N SER A 179 2.96 -17.15 17.89
CA SER A 179 1.60 -17.15 17.31
C SER A 179 0.57 -17.05 18.43
N LEU A 180 -0.16 -15.93 18.50
CA LEU A 180 -1.26 -15.71 19.44
C LEU A 180 -2.60 -16.30 18.98
N GLY A 181 -2.62 -16.88 17.78
CA GLY A 181 -3.77 -17.62 17.25
C GLY A 181 -4.53 -16.88 16.14
N MET A 182 -5.60 -17.52 15.66
CA MET A 182 -6.32 -17.10 14.46
C MET A 182 -7.23 -15.90 14.73
N ILE A 183 -7.06 -14.84 13.93
CA ILE A 183 -7.89 -13.65 13.91
C ILE A 183 -8.96 -13.77 12.82
N LYS A 184 -10.19 -13.40 13.20
CA LYS A 184 -11.35 -13.33 12.30
C LYS A 184 -11.82 -11.89 12.19
N HIS A 185 -12.31 -11.52 11.01
CA HIS A 185 -12.91 -10.22 10.79
C HIS A 185 -14.17 -10.07 11.67
N PRO A 186 -14.34 -8.97 12.42
CA PRO A 186 -15.39 -8.84 13.42
C PRO A 186 -16.81 -8.89 12.84
N SER A 187 -17.05 -8.23 11.69
CA SER A 187 -18.38 -8.21 11.06
C SER A 187 -18.65 -9.35 10.07
N THR A 188 -17.64 -9.85 9.35
CA THR A 188 -17.84 -10.86 8.29
C THR A 188 -17.52 -12.28 8.74
N GLY A 189 -16.85 -12.46 9.89
CA GLY A 189 -16.39 -13.78 10.38
C GLY A 189 -15.29 -14.43 9.54
N LYS A 190 -14.84 -13.79 8.45
CA LYS A 190 -13.79 -14.30 7.58
C LYS A 190 -12.47 -14.42 8.34
N VAL A 191 -11.80 -15.57 8.21
CA VAL A 191 -10.46 -15.78 8.77
C VAL A 191 -9.46 -14.86 8.05
N LEU A 192 -8.77 -14.02 8.81
CA LEU A 192 -7.73 -13.12 8.30
C LEU A 192 -6.35 -13.78 8.32
N GLY A 193 -6.07 -14.59 9.34
CA GLY A 193 -4.80 -15.27 9.53
C GLY A 193 -4.50 -15.50 11.01
N ASN A 194 -3.27 -15.84 11.35
CA ASN A 194 -2.73 -15.90 12.70
C ASN A 194 -2.07 -14.57 13.05
N LEU A 195 -2.31 -14.09 14.26
CA LEU A 195 -1.56 -12.98 14.83
C LEU A 195 -0.19 -13.49 15.27
N ILE A 196 0.87 -12.92 14.71
CA ILE A 196 2.25 -13.29 14.94
C ILE A 196 2.97 -12.09 15.51
N GLU A 197 3.59 -12.26 16.68
CA GLU A 197 4.42 -11.24 17.32
C GLU A 197 5.89 -11.61 17.21
N VAL A 198 6.75 -10.61 17.05
CA VAL A 198 8.20 -10.79 17.09
C VAL A 198 8.66 -10.62 18.53
N THR A 199 9.10 -11.71 19.17
CA THR A 199 9.54 -11.69 20.57
C THR A 199 10.97 -11.17 20.71
N GLY A 200 11.82 -11.42 19.72
CA GLY A 200 13.19 -10.90 19.72
C GLY A 200 14.00 -11.30 18.50
N VAL A 201 15.30 -11.01 18.57
CA VAL A 201 16.28 -11.37 17.55
C VAL A 201 17.38 -12.19 18.21
N ILE A 202 17.68 -13.33 17.60
CA ILE A 202 18.72 -14.26 18.05
C ILE A 202 19.80 -14.37 16.97
N GLU A 203 21.05 -14.54 17.41
CA GLU A 203 22.22 -14.67 16.54
C GLU A 203 22.97 -15.96 16.85
N VAL A 204 23.34 -16.70 15.81
CA VAL A 204 24.06 -17.98 15.95
C VAL A 204 25.48 -17.75 16.41
N GLU A 205 25.87 -18.36 17.53
CA GLU A 205 27.24 -18.33 18.04
C GLU A 205 28.07 -19.52 17.58
N GLY A 206 27.41 -20.67 17.35
CA GLY A 206 28.06 -21.90 16.93
C GLY A 206 27.24 -23.14 17.29
N GLN A 207 27.94 -24.25 17.49
CA GLN A 207 27.35 -25.51 17.93
C GLN A 207 27.90 -25.91 19.30
N GLU A 208 27.02 -26.41 20.16
CA GLU A 208 27.36 -26.94 21.48
C GLU A 208 26.45 -28.13 21.78
N ALA A 209 27.02 -29.23 22.26
CA ALA A 209 26.28 -30.45 22.63
C ALA A 209 25.32 -31.00 21.54
N GLY A 210 25.66 -30.82 20.25
CA GLY A 210 24.83 -31.28 19.12
C GLY A 210 23.65 -30.35 18.77
N PHE A 211 23.53 -29.21 19.45
CA PHE A 211 22.54 -28.18 19.18
C PHE A 211 23.20 -26.92 18.62
N THR A 212 22.42 -26.09 17.93
CA THR A 212 22.87 -24.76 17.51
C THR A 212 22.69 -23.81 18.67
N LYS A 213 23.79 -23.24 19.16
CA LYS A 213 23.79 -22.21 20.20
C LYS A 213 23.57 -20.85 19.58
N VAL A 214 22.67 -20.08 20.18
CA VAL A 214 22.37 -18.70 19.81
C VAL A 214 22.48 -17.80 21.04
N LYS A 215 22.79 -16.54 20.81
CA LYS A 215 22.67 -15.45 21.79
C LYS A 215 21.51 -14.56 21.41
N VAL A 216 20.73 -14.12 22.39
CA VAL A 216 19.66 -13.14 22.17
C VAL A 216 20.26 -11.73 22.08
N ILE A 217 20.26 -11.16 20.88
CA ILE A 217 20.80 -9.80 20.65
C ILE A 217 19.77 -8.71 20.97
N LYS A 218 18.48 -9.02 20.78
CA LYS A 218 17.35 -8.13 21.09
C LYS A 218 16.21 -8.94 21.66
N SER A 219 15.55 -8.41 22.69
CA SER A 219 14.28 -8.92 23.22
C SER A 219 13.32 -7.74 23.23
N PHE A 220 12.19 -7.90 22.53
CA PHE A 220 11.11 -6.91 22.49
C PHE A 220 10.06 -7.23 23.55
N ILE A 221 9.78 -8.52 23.72
CA ILE A 221 9.00 -9.12 24.80
C ILE A 221 9.69 -10.41 25.26
N GLU A 222 9.17 -11.07 26.28
CA GLU A 222 9.78 -12.29 26.80
C GLU A 222 9.79 -13.43 25.78
N ILE A 223 10.98 -13.97 25.51
CA ILE A 223 11.15 -15.12 24.62
C ILE A 223 11.00 -16.39 25.47
N GLN A 224 10.30 -17.39 24.94
CA GLN A 224 10.06 -18.64 25.65
C GLN A 224 10.61 -19.85 24.89
N THR A 225 10.98 -20.88 25.65
CA THR A 225 11.27 -22.20 25.07
C THR A 225 10.06 -22.73 24.33
N GLY A 226 10.24 -23.19 23.10
CA GLY A 226 9.17 -23.62 22.21
C GLY A 226 8.72 -22.56 21.21
N ASP A 227 9.09 -21.28 21.39
CA ASP A 227 8.78 -20.23 20.42
C ASP A 227 9.38 -20.59 19.04
N PRO A 228 8.60 -20.49 17.96
CA PRO A 228 9.11 -20.63 16.61
C PRO A 228 10.17 -19.57 16.28
N ILE A 229 11.04 -19.90 15.33
CA ILE A 229 12.02 -18.95 14.79
C ILE A 229 11.81 -18.78 13.29
N ASP A 230 11.93 -17.56 12.81
CA ASP A 230 11.78 -17.18 11.40
C ASP A 230 13.04 -16.48 10.86
N LYS A 231 13.13 -16.39 9.53
CA LYS A 231 14.25 -15.75 8.83
C LYS A 231 14.34 -14.28 9.21
N TYR A 232 15.56 -13.84 9.54
CA TYR A 232 15.82 -12.43 9.77
C TYR A 232 15.86 -11.63 8.46
N TYR A 233 15.18 -10.49 8.45
CA TYR A 233 15.25 -9.48 7.40
C TYR A 233 15.40 -8.10 8.05
N PRO A 234 16.31 -7.24 7.58
CA PRO A 234 16.49 -5.91 8.13
C PRO A 234 15.25 -5.05 7.84
N ILE A 235 14.69 -4.44 8.88
CA ILE A 235 13.61 -3.46 8.75
C ILE A 235 14.26 -2.10 8.59
N GLU A 236 14.14 -1.50 7.41
CA GLU A 236 14.62 -0.13 7.18
C GLU A 236 13.73 0.87 7.93
N SER A 237 14.36 1.72 8.75
CA SER A 237 13.80 2.96 9.29
C SER A 237 14.82 4.07 9.13
#